data_AF-A0A4D7B6F0-F1
#
_entry.id   AF-A0A4D7B6F0-F1
#
_cell.length_a   1.000
_cell.length_b   1.000
_cell.length_c   1.000
_cell.angle_alpha   90.00
_cell.angle_beta   90.00
_cell.angle_gamma   90.00
#
_symmetry.space_group_name_H-M   'P 1'
#
loop_
_entity.id
_entity.type
_entity.pdbx_description
1 polymer ?
#
loop_
_entity_poly.entity_id
_entity_poly.type
_entity_poly.pdbx_seq_one_letter_code
_entity_poly.pdbx_strand_id
1 'polypeptide(L)'
;MIAKLTAAALLLITGALHLYQYVLSPPTLPVLVTVLFGAVYVVLALVVPFGGRRGLITAQIVTAIGGFMAIASVVQDQQPLTVWIAIFVAFDLAVIWFCAWAKAELAAR
;
A
#
# COMPACT_ATOMS: atom_id res chain seq x y z
N MET A 1 -17.36 -7.66 -3.73
CA MET A 1 -16.92 -7.78 -2.32
C MET A 1 -15.53 -8.41 -2.21
N ILE A 2 -15.31 -9.56 -2.86
CA ILE A 2 -14.02 -10.29 -2.88
C ILE A 2 -12.83 -9.37 -3.21
N ALA A 3 -12.88 -8.60 -4.31
CA ALA A 3 -11.76 -7.74 -4.72
C ALA A 3 -11.35 -6.69 -3.67
N LYS A 4 -12.31 -6.13 -2.91
CA LYS A 4 -12.00 -5.18 -1.83
C LYS A 4 -11.33 -5.87 -0.63
N LEU A 5 -11.73 -7.10 -0.32
CA LEU A 5 -11.10 -7.90 0.73
C LEU A 5 -9.70 -8.31 0.33
N THR A 6 -9.48 -8.65 -0.93
CA THR A 6 -8.14 -8.89 -1.49
C THR A 6 -7.26 -7.64 -1.41
N ALA A 7 -7.78 -6.47 -1.81
CA ALA A 7 -7.06 -5.20 -1.69
C ALA A 7 -6.69 -4.88 -0.23
N ALA A 8 -7.62 -5.11 0.70
CA ALA A 8 -7.37 -4.92 2.12
C ALA A 8 -6.30 -5.89 2.67
N ALA A 9 -6.35 -7.16 2.28
CA ALA A 9 -5.37 -8.14 2.70
C ALA A 9 -3.96 -7.81 2.20
N LEU A 10 -3.83 -7.38 0.93
CA LEU A 10 -2.54 -6.97 0.37
C LEU A 10 -1.99 -5.73 1.10
N LEU A 11 -2.82 -4.71 1.32
CA LEU A 11 -2.44 -3.52 2.09
C LEU A 11 -1.98 -3.86 3.51
N LEU A 12 -2.62 -4.83 4.16
CA LEU A 12 -2.23 -5.30 5.49
C LEU A 12 -0.84 -5.95 5.47
N ILE A 13 -0.58 -6.81 4.47
CA ILE A 13 0.72 -7.47 4.30
C ILE A 13 1.80 -6.42 4.00
N THR A 14 1.54 -5.49 3.09
CA THR A 14 2.44 -4.37 2.77
C THR A 14 2.75 -3.56 4.02
N GLY A 15 1.72 -3.21 4.80
CA GLY A 15 1.87 -2.50 6.06
C GLY A 15 2.74 -3.26 7.07
N ALA A 16 2.49 -4.56 7.23
CA ALA A 16 3.28 -5.42 8.11
C ALA A 16 4.75 -5.52 7.68
N LEU A 17 5.05 -5.62 6.37
CA LEU A 17 6.42 -5.63 5.86
C LEU A 17 7.16 -4.33 6.17
N HIS A 18 6.49 -3.18 6.03
CA HIS A 18 7.07 -1.87 6.37
C HIS A 18 7.34 -1.75 7.87
N LEU A 19 6.46 -2.28 8.73
CA LEU A 19 6.69 -2.30 10.18
C LEU A 19 7.81 -3.27 10.57
N TYR A 20 7.87 -4.44 9.92
CA TYR A 20 8.90 -5.44 10.18
C TYR A 20 10.30 -4.94 9.78
N GLN A 21 10.39 -4.05 8.78
CA GLN A 21 11.64 -3.37 8.41
C GLN A 21 12.31 -2.65 9.59
N TYR A 22 11.54 -2.13 10.55
CA TYR A 22 12.06 -1.48 11.76
C TYR A 22 12.84 -2.45 12.66
N VAL A 23 12.47 -3.72 12.66
CA VAL A 23 13.12 -4.76 13.48
C VAL A 23 14.46 -5.19 12.86
N LEU A 24 14.57 -5.09 11.53
CA LEU A 24 15.72 -5.57 10.78
C LEU A 24 16.78 -4.50 10.49
N SER A 25 16.50 -3.24 10.79
CA SER A 25 17.39 -2.13 10.41
C SER A 25 17.45 -1.08 11.51
N PRO A 26 18.63 -0.47 11.73
CA PRO A 26 18.76 0.60 12.70
C PRO A 26 17.84 1.78 12.34
N PRO A 27 17.34 2.52 13.34
CA PRO A 27 16.43 3.62 13.12
C PRO A 27 17.14 4.77 12.40
N THR A 28 16.86 4.91 11.10
CA THR A 28 17.30 6.01 10.25
C THR A 28 16.06 6.76 9.73
N LEU A 29 16.22 8.00 9.26
CA LEU A 29 15.11 8.78 8.69
C LEU A 29 14.36 8.00 7.58
N PRO A 30 15.03 7.34 6.62
CA PRO A 30 14.37 6.49 5.63
C PRO A 30 13.55 5.36 6.25
N VAL A 31 14.08 4.67 7.27
CA VAL A 31 13.37 3.58 7.95
C VAL A 31 12.13 4.10 8.68
N LEU A 32 12.22 5.26 9.35
CA LEU A 32 11.07 5.87 10.02
C LEU A 32 9.98 6.26 9.03
N VAL A 33 10.34 6.81 7.86
CA VAL A 33 9.38 7.12 6.78
C VAL A 33 8.70 5.84 6.28
N THR A 34 9.46 4.78 6.01
CA THR A 34 8.92 3.46 5.63
C THR A 34 7.90 2.96 6.67
N VAL A 35 8.26 2.99 7.95
CA VAL A 35 7.39 2.53 9.05
C VAL A 35 6.09 3.33 9.14
N LEU A 36 6.15 4.66 8.96
CA LEU A 36 4.96 5.51 8.93
C LEU A 36 4.02 5.15 7.77
N PHE A 37 4.56 4.90 6.58
CA PHE A 37 3.77 4.37 5.46
C PHE A 37 3.16 3.00 5.80
N GLY A 38 3.90 2.15 6.52
CA GLY A 38 3.40 0.87 7.00
C GLY A 38 2.13 1.01 7.84
N ALA A 39 2.13 1.93 8.81
CA ALA A 39 0.96 2.24 9.62
C ALA A 39 -0.21 2.76 8.77
N VAL A 40 0.07 3.64 7.79
CA VAL A 40 -0.95 4.16 6.88
C VAL A 40 -1.59 3.04 6.04
N TYR A 41 -0.80 2.09 5.56
CA TYR A 41 -1.32 0.94 4.81
C TYR A 41 -2.22 0.02 5.65
N VAL A 42 -1.87 -0.20 6.93
CA VAL A 42 -2.75 -0.94 7.86
C VAL A 42 -4.07 -0.20 8.06
N VAL A 43 -4.04 1.13 8.23
CA VAL A 43 -5.27 1.93 8.35
C VAL A 43 -6.12 1.83 7.08
N LEU A 44 -5.50 1.91 5.90
CA LEU A 44 -6.20 1.76 4.63
C LEU A 44 -6.82 0.37 4.47
N ALA A 45 -6.11 -0.69 4.88
CA ALA A 45 -6.63 -2.06 4.86
C ALA A 45 -7.95 -2.17 5.65
N LEU A 46 -8.05 -1.48 6.78
CA LEU A 46 -9.26 -1.46 7.60
C LEU A 46 -10.38 -0.62 6.98
N VAL A 47 -10.05 0.45 6.26
CA VAL A 47 -11.05 1.40 5.72
C VAL A 47 -11.58 0.98 4.34
N VAL A 48 -10.75 0.41 3.46
CA VAL A 48 -11.10 0.07 2.07
C VAL A 48 -12.33 -0.85 1.92
N PRO A 49 -12.53 -1.89 2.76
CA PRO A 49 -13.71 -2.76 2.67
C PRO A 49 -15.03 -2.00 2.84
N PHE A 50 -15.05 -1.05 3.78
CA PHE A 50 -16.22 -0.23 4.12
C PHE A 50 -16.26 1.09 3.32
N GLY A 51 -15.16 1.45 2.69
CA GLY A 51 -14.99 2.66 1.90
C GLY A 51 -15.91 2.71 0.69
N GLY A 52 -16.68 3.80 0.61
CA GLY A 52 -17.38 4.22 -0.60
C GLY A 52 -16.42 4.65 -1.71
N ARG A 53 -16.87 5.51 -2.64
CA ARG A 53 -15.99 6.01 -3.73
C ARG A 53 -14.79 6.79 -3.19
N ARG A 54 -15.01 7.60 -2.14
CA ARG A 54 -13.96 8.41 -1.49
C ARG A 54 -12.85 7.54 -0.90
N GLY A 55 -13.19 6.46 -0.18
CA GLY A 55 -12.20 5.55 0.40
C GLY A 55 -11.31 4.87 -0.64
N LEU A 56 -11.89 4.47 -1.79
CA LEU A 56 -11.11 3.90 -2.90
C LEU A 56 -10.16 4.93 -3.52
N ILE A 57 -10.60 6.17 -3.73
CA ILE A 57 -9.74 7.25 -4.27
C ILE A 57 -8.60 7.55 -3.29
N THR A 58 -8.89 7.65 -1.99
CA THR A 58 -7.85 7.85 -0.98
C THR A 58 -6.83 6.71 -1.00
N ALA A 59 -7.28 5.46 -1.07
CA ALA A 59 -6.39 4.31 -1.18
C ALA A 59 -5.52 4.38 -2.45
N GLN A 60 -6.08 4.75 -3.61
CA GLN A 60 -5.30 4.93 -4.83
C GLN A 60 -4.19 5.98 -4.67
N ILE A 61 -4.53 7.16 -4.15
CA ILE A 61 -3.58 8.28 -4.00
C ILE A 61 -2.45 7.87 -3.05
N VAL A 62 -2.81 7.33 -1.88
CA VAL A 62 -1.83 7.00 -0.85
C VAL A 62 -0.92 5.84 -1.29
N THR A 63 -1.49 4.80 -1.91
CA THR A 63 -0.68 3.69 -2.44
C THR A 63 0.21 4.15 -3.60
N ALA A 64 -0.23 5.10 -4.43
CA ALA A 64 0.62 5.66 -5.49
C ALA A 64 1.81 6.44 -4.94
N ILE A 65 1.57 7.28 -3.92
CA ILE A 65 2.63 8.03 -3.24
C ILE A 65 3.61 7.07 -2.57
N GLY A 66 3.10 6.10 -1.79
CA GLY A 66 3.95 5.13 -1.12
C GLY A 66 4.71 4.22 -2.10
N GLY A 67 4.13 3.90 -3.26
CA GLY A 67 4.82 3.18 -4.34
C GLY A 67 5.95 3.96 -4.98
N PHE A 68 5.75 5.24 -5.25
CA PHE A 68 6.82 6.11 -5.73
C PHE A 68 7.98 6.19 -4.72
N MET A 69 7.64 6.36 -3.43
CA MET A 69 8.63 6.39 -2.34
C MET A 69 9.37 5.06 -2.19
N ALA A 70 8.67 3.93 -2.29
CA ALA A 70 9.27 2.59 -2.22
C ALA A 70 10.21 2.33 -3.41
N ILE A 71 9.85 2.75 -4.62
CA ILE A 71 10.74 2.63 -5.79
C ILE A 71 11.98 3.51 -5.59
N ALA A 72 11.81 4.73 -5.10
CA ALA A 72 12.93 5.62 -4.81
C ALA A 72 13.88 5.03 -3.76
N SER A 73 13.38 4.30 -2.77
CA SER A 73 14.22 3.62 -1.78
C SER A 73 14.91 2.36 -2.33
N VAL A 74 14.31 1.63 -3.29
CA VAL A 74 14.98 0.50 -3.98
C VAL A 74 16.24 1.00 -4.69
N VAL A 75 16.15 2.14 -5.38
CA VAL A 75 17.27 2.73 -6.12
C VAL A 75 18.43 3.12 -5.20
N GLN A 76 18.15 3.36 -3.91
CA GLN A 76 19.15 3.77 -2.92
C GLN A 76 19.70 2.59 -2.10
N ASP A 77 19.20 1.37 -2.30
CA ASP A 77 19.59 0.12 -1.60
C ASP A 77 19.69 0.24 -0.06
N GLN A 78 18.81 1.05 0.55
CA GLN A 78 18.96 1.42 1.96
C GLN A 78 18.33 0.43 2.95
N GLN A 79 17.58 -0.59 2.47
CA GLN A 79 16.75 -1.43 3.32
C GLN A 79 16.67 -2.90 2.86
N PRO A 80 16.87 -3.91 3.74
CA PRO A 80 16.83 -5.33 3.37
C PRO A 80 15.49 -5.84 2.78
N LEU A 81 14.34 -5.24 3.12
CA LEU A 81 13.05 -5.68 2.56
C LEU A 81 12.58 -4.85 1.37
N THR A 82 13.39 -3.92 0.85
CA THR A 82 12.91 -2.95 -0.14
C THR A 82 12.34 -3.59 -1.40
N VAL A 83 12.96 -4.67 -1.89
CA VAL A 83 12.46 -5.41 -3.06
C VAL A 83 11.09 -6.03 -2.79
N TRP A 84 10.91 -6.66 -1.62
CA TRP A 84 9.63 -7.25 -1.23
C TRP A 84 8.55 -6.19 -1.06
N ILE A 85 8.88 -5.08 -0.38
CA ILE A 85 8.01 -3.93 -0.22
C ILE A 85 7.57 -3.39 -1.60
N ALA A 86 8.50 -3.21 -2.54
CA ALA A 86 8.18 -2.69 -3.87
C ALA A 86 7.24 -3.62 -4.65
N ILE A 87 7.46 -4.95 -4.58
CA ILE A 87 6.58 -5.95 -5.22
C ILE A 87 5.16 -5.86 -4.65
N PHE A 88 5.02 -5.83 -3.32
CA PHE A 88 3.72 -5.77 -2.67
C PHE A 88 2.99 -4.46 -2.94
N VAL A 89 3.71 -3.33 -2.97
CA VAL A 89 3.12 -2.04 -3.33
C VAL A 89 2.65 -2.01 -4.79
N ALA A 90 3.38 -2.67 -5.72
CA ALA A 90 2.93 -2.81 -7.09
C ALA A 90 1.63 -3.62 -7.20
N PHE A 91 1.51 -4.71 -6.42
CA PHE A 91 0.26 -5.49 -6.33
C PHE A 91 -0.89 -4.67 -5.71
N ASP A 92 -0.62 -3.92 -4.64
CA ASP A 92 -1.62 -3.03 -4.03
C ASP A 92 -2.15 -2.03 -5.06
N LEU A 93 -1.25 -1.39 -5.81
CA LEU A 93 -1.61 -0.45 -6.86
C LEU A 93 -2.52 -1.10 -7.90
N ALA A 94 -2.12 -2.26 -8.44
CA ALA A 94 -2.89 -2.97 -9.46
C ALA A 94 -4.30 -3.34 -8.98
N VAL A 95 -4.41 -3.92 -7.78
CA VAL A 95 -5.70 -4.40 -7.24
C VAL A 95 -6.60 -3.23 -6.84
N ILE A 96 -6.06 -2.18 -6.23
CA ILE A 96 -6.83 -0.98 -5.85
C ILE A 96 -7.33 -0.25 -7.11
N TRP A 97 -6.48 -0.13 -8.14
CA TRP A 97 -6.90 0.45 -9.43
C TRP A 97 -8.00 -0.37 -10.11
N PHE A 98 -7.85 -1.69 -10.12
CA PHE A 98 -8.88 -2.58 -10.64
C PHE A 98 -10.21 -2.41 -9.89
N CYS A 99 -10.18 -2.31 -8.56
CA CYS A 99 -11.38 -2.08 -7.74
C CYS A 99 -12.06 -0.73 -8.07
N ALA A 100 -11.28 0.32 -8.32
CA ALA A 100 -11.80 1.62 -8.70
C ALA A 100 -12.41 1.61 -10.11
N TRP A 101 -11.72 1.01 -11.08
CA TRP A 101 -12.21 0.83 -12.45
C TRP A 101 -13.52 0.02 -12.49
N ALA A 102 -13.55 -1.15 -11.84
CA ALA A 102 -14.74 -2.01 -11.81
C ALA A 102 -15.95 -1.29 -11.20
N LYS A 103 -15.73 -0.45 -10.19
CA LYS A 103 -16.79 0.36 -9.60
C LYS A 103 -17.28 1.47 -10.55
N ALA A 104 -16.39 2.08 -11.32
CA ALA A 104 -16.75 3.10 -12.31
C ALA A 104 -17.56 2.50 -13.46
N GLU A 105 -17.13 1.35 -13.98
CA GLU A 105 -17.82 0.61 -15.05
C GLU A 105 -19.24 0.20 -14.65
N LEU A 106 -19.42 -0.27 -13.41
CA LEU A 106 -20.74 -0.62 -12.87
C LEU A 106 -21.67 0.58 -12.67
N ALA A 107 -21.13 1.79 -12.51
CA ALA A 107 -21.92 3.02 -12.35
C ALA A 107 -22.30 3.67 -13.69
N ALA A 108 -21.68 3.24 -14.79
CA ALA A 108 -21.96 3.72 -16.15
C ALA A 108 -23.00 2.86 -16.89
N ARG A 109 -23.46 1.76 -16.26
CA ARG A 109 -24.52 0.86 -16.74
C ARG A 109 -25.80 1.10 -15.96
#